data_AF-A0A927BFK7-F1
#
_entry.id   AF-A0A927BFK7-F1
#
_cell.length_a   1.000
_cell.length_b   1.000
_cell.length_c   1.000
_cell.angle_alpha   90.00
_cell.angle_beta   90.00
_cell.angle_gamma   90.00
#
_symmetry.space_group_name_H-M   'P 1'
#
loop_
_entity.id
_entity.type
_entity.pdbx_description
1 polymer ?
#
loop_
_entity_poly.entity_id
_entity_poly.type
_entity_poly.pdbx_seq_one_letter_code
_entity_poly.pdbx_strand_id
1 'polypeptide(L)'
;MRLPRGLPGRAGQPVSLCGVFQVLGIERETEEHYYYNLVEVPGFADLKERVIFDWGKAAISWHQWLRPEVGKTVLEIQPKPFSQPFTDYLDFTLSFAELTQLVTSQSPRDEWCRMLSATAGVYLILDQSSGKQYIGSASGTEGIWGRWKDYVATRGHGGNVELVKLLAADAQHGRHFQFTVLMTLPKTMTRPEVIKREYLFMKKLGSRAHGLNQKASHEQ
;
A
#
# COMPACT_ATOMS: atom_id res chain seq x y z
N MET A 1 17.84 -12.08 23.87
CA MET A 1 18.19 -11.14 22.79
C MET A 1 17.98 -9.71 23.28
N ARG A 2 18.56 -8.68 22.66
CA ARG A 2 18.34 -7.26 22.98
C ARG A 2 17.47 -6.59 21.90
N LEU A 3 16.55 -5.75 22.35
CA LEU A 3 15.71 -4.88 21.54
C LEU A 3 16.16 -3.43 21.80
N PRO A 4 16.94 -2.79 20.92
CA PRO A 4 17.17 -1.36 20.98
C PRO A 4 15.90 -0.61 20.54
N ARG A 5 15.67 0.58 21.13
CA ARG A 5 14.58 1.47 20.70
C ARG A 5 14.96 2.28 19.46
N GLY A 6 13.94 2.72 18.71
CA GLY A 6 14.05 3.83 17.75
C GLY A 6 14.16 5.21 18.41
N LEU A 7 14.03 6.27 17.60
CA LEU A 7 14.16 7.67 18.05
C LEU A 7 13.32 7.96 19.32
N PRO A 8 13.81 8.80 20.24
CA PRO A 8 13.24 8.96 21.57
C PRO A 8 11.83 9.58 21.53
N GLY A 9 10.82 8.78 21.87
CA GLY A 9 9.53 9.27 22.38
C GLY A 9 9.60 9.58 23.88
N ARG A 10 8.69 10.43 24.36
CA ARG A 10 8.55 10.75 25.80
C ARG A 10 8.25 9.49 26.61
N ALA A 11 8.56 9.52 27.91
CA ALA A 11 8.26 8.43 28.84
C ALA A 11 6.80 7.97 28.71
N GLY A 12 6.59 6.67 28.49
CA GLY A 12 5.27 6.07 28.29
C GLY A 12 4.72 6.09 26.86
N GLN A 13 5.50 6.53 25.87
CA GLN A 13 5.09 6.43 24.46
C GLN A 13 5.45 5.06 23.84
N PRO A 14 4.60 4.54 22.93
CA PRO A 14 4.90 3.37 22.12
C PRO A 14 6.20 3.54 21.33
N VAL A 15 6.98 2.46 21.21
CA VAL A 15 8.29 2.47 20.52
C VAL A 15 8.29 1.44 19.39
N SER A 16 8.80 1.83 18.23
CA SER A 16 8.97 0.93 17.09
C SER A 16 10.21 0.04 17.22
N LEU A 17 10.11 -1.19 16.72
CA LEU A 17 11.20 -2.16 16.68
C LEU A 17 12.32 -1.68 15.74
N CYS A 18 13.55 -1.50 16.24
CA CYS A 18 14.69 -1.24 15.35
C CYS A 18 15.38 -2.53 14.86
N GLY A 19 15.32 -3.60 15.64
CA GLY A 19 15.95 -4.86 15.32
C GLY A 19 16.06 -5.75 16.54
N VAL A 20 16.51 -6.98 16.33
CA VAL A 20 16.74 -7.97 17.38
C VAL A 20 18.21 -8.34 17.35
N PHE A 21 18.91 -8.17 18.46
CA PHE A 21 20.36 -8.38 18.52
C PHE A 21 20.73 -9.47 19.52
N GLN A 22 21.64 -10.35 19.13
CA GLN A 22 22.31 -11.28 20.04
C GLN A 22 23.56 -10.60 20.61
N VAL A 23 23.72 -10.68 21.92
CA VAL A 23 24.95 -10.23 22.60
C VAL A 23 25.93 -11.39 22.57
N LEU A 24 27.05 -11.24 21.87
CA LEU A 24 28.09 -12.27 21.81
C LEU A 24 29.06 -12.19 22.99
N GLY A 25 29.22 -11.00 23.57
CA GLY A 25 30.12 -10.77 24.70
C GLY A 25 30.41 -9.28 24.90
N ILE A 26 31.26 -8.98 25.89
CA ILE A 26 31.81 -7.64 26.10
C ILE A 26 33.09 -7.55 25.25
N GLU A 27 33.12 -6.59 24.33
CA GLU A 27 34.29 -6.31 23.49
C GLU A 27 35.31 -5.45 24.23
N ARG A 28 34.82 -4.46 24.99
CA ARG A 28 35.64 -3.54 25.77
C ARG A 28 34.89 -3.07 27.01
N GLU A 29 35.61 -2.91 28.11
CA GLU A 29 35.12 -2.30 29.34
C GLU A 29 35.96 -1.05 29.66
N THR A 30 35.31 0.02 30.08
CA THR A 30 35.93 1.21 30.69
C THR A 30 35.37 1.38 32.10
N GLU A 31 35.94 2.27 32.90
CA GLU A 31 35.45 2.52 34.27
C GLU A 31 33.97 2.95 34.32
N GLU A 32 33.44 3.50 33.23
CA GLU A 32 32.07 4.02 33.16
C GLU A 32 31.16 3.25 32.19
N HIS A 33 31.70 2.50 31.23
CA HIS A 33 30.91 1.95 30.11
C HIS A 33 31.32 0.53 29.69
N TYR A 34 30.31 -0.26 29.30
CA TYR A 34 30.47 -1.56 28.66
C TYR A 34 30.17 -1.47 27.17
N TYR A 35 31.09 -1.94 26.34
CA TYR A 35 30.92 -2.08 24.89
C TYR A 35 30.64 -3.55 24.57
N TYR A 36 29.49 -3.81 23.95
CA TYR A 36 29.03 -5.16 23.63
C TYR A 36 29.22 -5.45 22.16
N ASN A 37 29.71 -6.65 21.85
CA ASN A 37 29.66 -7.18 20.50
C ASN A 37 28.25 -7.69 20.22
N LEU A 38 27.58 -7.07 19.23
CA LEU A 38 26.20 -7.34 18.87
C LEU A 38 26.13 -7.87 17.44
N VAL A 39 25.39 -8.97 17.25
CA VAL A 39 25.03 -9.47 15.92
C VAL A 39 23.52 -9.40 15.76
N GLU A 40 23.07 -8.80 14.66
CA GLU A 40 21.65 -8.77 14.32
C GLU A 40 21.15 -10.18 14.00
N VAL A 41 20.03 -10.56 14.62
CA VAL A 41 19.37 -11.84 14.40
C VAL A 41 18.55 -11.74 13.10
N PRO A 42 18.79 -12.62 12.11
CA PRO A 42 18.01 -12.63 10.88
C PRO A 42 16.56 -13.07 11.14
N GLY A 43 15.66 -12.77 10.20
CA GLY A 43 14.24 -13.16 10.28
C GLY A 43 13.29 -12.13 10.90
N PHE A 44 13.81 -10.99 11.38
CA PHE A 44 13.01 -9.88 11.93
C PHE A 44 13.03 -8.62 11.06
N ALA A 45 13.68 -8.68 9.88
CA ALA A 45 13.85 -7.52 9.01
C ALA A 45 12.52 -6.92 8.56
N ASP A 46 11.50 -7.77 8.35
CA ASP A 46 10.18 -7.36 7.94
C ASP A 46 9.34 -6.77 9.08
N LEU A 47 9.78 -6.86 10.32
CA LEU A 47 9.10 -6.32 11.51
C LEU A 47 9.71 -5.00 11.98
N LYS A 48 10.90 -4.64 11.47
CA LYS A 48 11.55 -3.35 11.74
C LYS A 48 10.60 -2.22 11.40
N GLU A 49 10.55 -1.24 12.28
CA GLU A 49 9.73 -0.03 12.21
C GLU A 49 8.21 -0.25 12.19
N ARG A 50 7.76 -1.52 12.09
CA ARG A 50 6.34 -1.90 12.01
C ARG A 50 5.78 -2.39 13.32
N VAL A 51 6.57 -3.11 14.11
CA VAL A 51 6.13 -3.62 15.41
C VAL A 51 6.28 -2.53 16.45
N ILE A 52 5.16 -2.13 17.05
CA ILE A 52 5.08 -1.16 18.12
C ILE A 52 4.94 -1.91 19.45
N PHE A 53 5.86 -1.67 20.38
CA PHE A 53 5.85 -2.31 21.70
C PHE A 53 5.39 -1.35 22.80
N ASP A 54 4.82 -1.91 23.86
CA ASP A 54 4.75 -1.23 25.15
C ASP A 54 6.14 -1.22 25.80
N TRP A 55 6.76 -0.04 25.86
CA TRP A 55 8.09 0.15 26.44
C TRP A 55 8.08 0.22 27.98
N GLY A 56 6.89 0.33 28.59
CA GLY A 56 6.70 0.47 30.03
C GLY A 56 7.28 1.76 30.62
N LYS A 57 7.40 1.80 31.96
CA LYS A 57 7.91 2.97 32.71
C LYS A 57 9.44 3.16 32.62
N ALA A 58 10.15 2.27 31.93
CA ALA A 58 11.60 2.28 31.81
C ALA A 58 12.10 3.24 30.70
N ALA A 59 11.72 4.52 30.79
CA ALA A 59 12.06 5.56 29.82
C ALA A 59 13.58 5.86 29.70
N ILE A 60 14.37 5.36 30.66
CA ILE A 60 15.81 5.60 30.79
C ILE A 60 16.65 4.55 30.04
N SER A 61 16.09 3.36 29.77
CA SER A 61 16.84 2.28 29.12
C SER A 61 16.63 2.30 27.60
N TRP A 62 17.74 2.41 26.87
CA TRP A 62 17.77 2.44 25.40
C TRP A 62 17.68 1.03 24.76
N HIS A 63 17.72 -0.03 25.57
CA HIS A 63 17.51 -1.40 25.15
C HIS A 63 16.75 -2.23 26.19
N GLN A 64 16.01 -3.24 25.76
CA GLN A 64 15.38 -4.20 26.67
C GLN A 64 15.78 -5.64 26.34
N TRP A 65 15.91 -6.48 27.38
CA TRP A 65 16.13 -7.90 27.20
C TRP A 65 14.81 -8.56 26.78
N LEU A 66 14.82 -9.18 25.61
CA LEU A 66 13.78 -10.11 25.19
C LEU A 66 14.12 -11.47 25.81
N ARG A 67 13.39 -11.81 26.87
CA ARG A 67 13.46 -13.09 27.59
C ARG A 67 12.20 -13.90 27.30
N PRO A 68 12.32 -15.21 27.02
CA PRO A 68 11.15 -16.07 26.78
C PRO A 68 10.15 -16.05 27.94
N GLU A 69 10.64 -15.96 29.19
CA GLU A 69 9.78 -16.04 30.38
C GLU A 69 8.94 -14.78 30.63
N VAL A 70 9.38 -13.61 30.17
CA VAL A 70 8.74 -12.33 30.47
C VAL A 70 7.89 -11.84 29.29
N GLY A 71 8.27 -12.19 28.05
CA GLY A 71 7.59 -11.72 26.84
C GLY A 71 7.61 -10.19 26.69
N LYS A 72 7.13 -9.70 25.54
CA LYS A 72 6.86 -8.28 25.32
C LYS A 72 5.52 -8.14 24.63
N THR A 73 4.68 -7.25 25.14
CA THR A 73 3.38 -6.96 24.56
C THR A 73 3.57 -6.12 23.29
N VAL A 74 3.16 -6.69 22.16
CA VAL A 74 3.01 -5.96 20.90
C VAL A 74 1.69 -5.19 20.97
N LEU A 75 1.76 -3.88 20.85
CA LEU A 75 0.59 -3.00 20.82
C LEU A 75 -0.03 -2.97 19.42
N GLU A 76 0.82 -2.92 18.39
CA GLU A 76 0.39 -2.81 17.00
C GLU A 76 1.46 -3.37 16.07
N ILE A 77 1.04 -3.99 14.95
CA ILE A 77 1.92 -4.31 13.82
C ILE A 77 1.43 -3.49 12.64
N GLN A 78 2.17 -2.44 12.28
CA GLN A 78 1.86 -1.62 11.12
C GLN A 78 1.94 -2.46 9.83
N PRO A 79 1.12 -2.14 8.81
CA PRO A 79 1.30 -2.72 7.48
C PRO A 79 2.73 -2.45 6.96
N LYS A 80 3.24 -3.29 6.06
CA LYS A 80 4.50 -2.95 5.38
C LYS A 80 4.28 -1.62 4.65
N PRO A 81 5.16 -0.61 4.82
CA PRO A 81 5.11 0.54 3.95
C PRO A 81 5.27 0.05 2.51
N PHE A 82 4.43 0.54 1.60
CA PHE A 82 4.56 0.25 0.19
C PHE A 82 5.95 0.73 -0.24
N SER A 83 6.87 -0.18 -0.54
CA SER A 83 8.27 0.15 -0.75
C SER A 83 8.71 0.07 -2.21
N GLN A 84 7.76 -0.17 -3.13
CA GLN A 84 8.09 -0.26 -4.55
C GLN A 84 8.23 1.15 -5.14
N PRO A 85 9.39 1.50 -5.72
CA PRO A 85 9.54 2.76 -6.44
C PRO A 85 8.65 2.77 -7.67
N PHE A 86 8.27 3.97 -8.13
CA PHE A 86 7.60 4.10 -9.42
C PHE A 86 8.62 3.83 -10.53
N THR A 87 8.31 2.93 -11.46
CA THR A 87 9.19 2.60 -12.60
C THR A 87 8.68 3.26 -13.88
N ASP A 88 7.63 2.69 -14.47
CA ASP A 88 6.91 3.19 -15.63
C ASP A 88 5.41 2.92 -15.43
N TYR A 89 4.55 3.66 -16.15
CA TYR A 89 3.11 3.46 -16.10
C TYR A 89 2.67 2.04 -16.48
N LEU A 90 3.39 1.38 -17.39
CA LEU A 90 3.02 0.05 -17.91
C LEU A 90 3.69 -1.12 -17.17
N ASP A 91 4.64 -0.85 -16.27
CA ASP A 91 5.50 -1.86 -15.65
C ASP A 91 5.05 -2.29 -14.26
N PHE A 92 3.87 -1.87 -13.82
CA PHE A 92 3.34 -2.24 -12.51
C PHE A 92 1.89 -2.74 -12.54
N THR A 93 1.56 -3.50 -11.49
CA THR A 93 0.19 -3.78 -11.09
C THR A 93 0.07 -3.53 -9.59
N LEU A 94 -1.02 -2.92 -9.15
CA LEU A 94 -1.27 -2.67 -7.72
C LEU A 94 -2.48 -3.47 -7.26
N SER A 95 -2.33 -4.28 -6.22
CA SER A 95 -3.48 -4.75 -5.46
C SER A 95 -4.23 -3.57 -4.82
N PHE A 96 -5.50 -3.76 -4.50
CA PHE A 96 -6.27 -2.72 -3.81
C PHE A 96 -5.68 -2.35 -2.44
N ALA A 97 -5.04 -3.30 -1.77
CA ALA A 97 -4.32 -3.05 -0.51
C ALA A 97 -3.10 -2.14 -0.73
N GLU A 98 -2.28 -2.40 -1.74
CA GLU A 98 -1.14 -1.56 -2.11
C GLU A 98 -1.58 -0.16 -2.55
N LEU A 99 -2.63 -0.06 -3.36
CA LEU A 99 -3.21 1.23 -3.74
C LEU A 99 -3.72 2.01 -2.52
N THR A 100 -4.38 1.33 -1.58
CA THR A 100 -4.85 1.95 -0.33
C THR A 100 -3.68 2.45 0.51
N GLN A 101 -2.60 1.66 0.62
CA GLN A 101 -1.38 2.08 1.31
C GLN A 101 -0.74 3.29 0.62
N LEU A 102 -0.64 3.30 -0.71
CA LEU A 102 -0.11 4.44 -1.47
C LEU A 102 -0.91 5.73 -1.24
N VAL A 103 -2.24 5.62 -1.17
CA VAL A 103 -3.12 6.79 -0.96
C VAL A 103 -3.07 7.30 0.48
N THR A 104 -2.88 6.41 1.46
CA THR A 104 -2.98 6.73 2.90
C THR A 104 -1.64 6.99 3.59
N SER A 105 -0.54 6.43 3.10
CA SER A 105 0.81 6.64 3.65
C SER A 105 1.40 7.99 3.23
N GLN A 106 2.33 8.54 4.03
CA GLN A 106 3.00 9.82 3.72
C GLN A 106 4.18 9.65 2.74
N SER A 107 4.80 8.46 2.67
CA SER A 107 5.92 8.13 1.77
C SER A 107 5.79 6.65 1.40
N PRO A 108 5.85 6.23 0.12
CA PRO A 108 6.33 6.91 -1.10
C PRO A 108 5.22 7.61 -1.90
N ARG A 109 4.22 8.19 -1.20
CA ARG A 109 3.10 8.91 -1.81
C ARG A 109 3.53 9.95 -2.82
N ASP A 110 4.63 10.66 -2.58
CA ASP A 110 4.98 11.85 -3.37
C ASP A 110 5.33 11.53 -4.83
N GLU A 111 6.08 10.47 -5.09
CA GLU A 111 6.43 10.10 -6.46
C GLU A 111 5.23 9.52 -7.21
N TRP A 112 4.55 8.53 -6.63
CA TRP A 112 3.37 7.90 -7.24
C TRP A 112 2.24 8.91 -7.48
N CYS A 113 1.94 9.76 -6.50
CA CYS A 113 0.95 10.83 -6.62
C CYS A 113 1.33 11.77 -7.75
N ARG A 114 2.59 12.24 -7.81
CA ARG A 114 3.05 13.15 -8.87
C ARG A 114 2.92 12.53 -10.25
N MET A 115 3.42 11.30 -10.44
CA MET A 115 3.41 10.62 -11.73
C MET A 115 2.00 10.30 -12.21
N LEU A 116 1.13 9.75 -11.34
CA LEU A 116 -0.24 9.42 -11.69
C LEU A 116 -1.15 10.66 -11.81
N SER A 117 -0.85 11.77 -11.13
CA SER A 117 -1.61 13.04 -11.26
C SER A 117 -1.27 13.82 -12.52
N ALA A 118 -0.05 13.65 -13.04
CA ALA A 118 0.44 14.34 -14.24
C ALA A 118 -0.14 13.76 -15.53
N THR A 119 -0.77 12.59 -15.48
CA THR A 119 -1.14 11.82 -16.68
C THR A 119 -2.62 11.45 -16.66
N ALA A 120 -3.31 11.70 -17.76
CA ALA A 120 -4.61 11.11 -18.05
C ALA A 120 -4.40 9.68 -18.58
N GLY A 121 -5.41 8.83 -18.61
CA GLY A 121 -5.20 7.49 -19.14
C GLY A 121 -6.41 6.57 -19.13
N VAL A 122 -6.19 5.40 -19.71
CA VAL A 122 -7.08 4.24 -19.63
C VAL A 122 -6.42 3.21 -18.72
N TYR A 123 -7.18 2.68 -17.77
CA TYR A 123 -6.74 1.70 -16.81
C TYR A 123 -7.69 0.50 -16.78
N LEU A 124 -7.21 -0.59 -16.19
CA LEU A 124 -7.92 -1.83 -15.97
C LEU A 124 -7.99 -2.12 -14.47
N ILE A 125 -9.16 -2.56 -14.01
CA ILE A 125 -9.35 -3.19 -12.71
C ILE A 125 -9.72 -4.65 -12.96
N LEU A 126 -8.85 -5.56 -12.54
CA LEU A 126 -9.09 -7.00 -12.59
C LEU A 126 -9.67 -7.45 -11.25
N ASP A 127 -10.82 -8.10 -11.27
CA ASP A 127 -11.28 -8.90 -10.14
C ASP A 127 -10.61 -10.26 -10.19
N GLN A 128 -9.60 -10.47 -9.35
CA GLN A 128 -8.82 -11.70 -9.30
C GLN A 128 -9.64 -12.91 -8.85
N SER A 129 -10.77 -12.71 -8.16
CA SER A 129 -11.63 -13.81 -7.71
C SER A 129 -12.45 -14.41 -8.85
N SER A 130 -12.89 -13.58 -9.80
CA SER A 130 -13.77 -13.99 -10.90
C SER A 130 -13.09 -13.97 -12.27
N GLY A 131 -11.91 -13.35 -12.39
CA GLY A 131 -11.21 -13.09 -13.65
C GLY A 131 -11.84 -11.97 -14.49
N LYS A 132 -12.92 -11.33 -14.01
CA LYS A 132 -13.62 -10.28 -14.76
C LYS A 132 -12.86 -8.97 -14.72
N GLN A 133 -12.94 -8.22 -15.82
CA GLN A 133 -12.20 -6.97 -16.00
C GLN A 133 -13.14 -5.78 -16.12
N TYR A 134 -12.81 -4.69 -15.45
CA TYR A 134 -13.39 -3.37 -15.65
C TYR A 134 -12.37 -2.46 -16.32
N ILE A 135 -12.76 -1.80 -17.40
CA ILE A 135 -11.98 -0.77 -18.07
C ILE A 135 -12.55 0.59 -17.67
N GLY A 136 -11.68 1.50 -17.25
CA GLY A 136 -12.05 2.87 -16.94
C GLY A 136 -11.06 3.85 -17.55
N SER A 137 -11.47 5.12 -17.59
CA SER A 137 -10.59 6.22 -17.98
C SER A 137 -10.55 7.32 -16.92
N ALA A 138 -9.48 8.12 -16.96
CA ALA A 138 -9.30 9.27 -16.09
C ALA A 138 -8.71 10.43 -16.90
N SER A 139 -9.44 11.56 -16.94
CA SER A 139 -9.01 12.80 -17.62
C SER A 139 -9.28 14.04 -16.76
N GLY A 140 -9.47 13.86 -15.45
CA GLY A 140 -9.72 14.95 -14.51
C GLY A 140 -8.45 15.74 -14.17
N THR A 141 -8.62 16.76 -13.33
CA THR A 141 -7.53 17.63 -12.87
C THR A 141 -6.41 16.86 -12.16
N GLU A 142 -6.76 15.79 -11.45
CA GLU A 142 -5.81 14.92 -10.74
C GLU A 142 -5.45 13.64 -11.52
N GLY A 143 -5.70 13.59 -12.83
CA GLY A 143 -5.29 12.47 -13.69
C GLY A 143 -5.80 11.10 -13.21
N ILE A 144 -5.00 10.05 -13.41
CA ILE A 144 -5.28 8.69 -12.94
C ILE A 144 -5.37 8.66 -11.40
N TRP A 145 -4.50 9.40 -10.72
CA TRP A 145 -4.44 9.45 -9.26
C TRP A 145 -5.78 9.85 -8.63
N GLY A 146 -6.41 10.92 -9.13
CA GLY A 146 -7.72 11.37 -8.66
C GLY A 146 -8.77 10.26 -8.72
N ARG A 147 -8.82 9.57 -9.86
CA ARG A 147 -9.79 8.49 -10.05
C ARG A 147 -9.49 7.28 -9.17
N TRP A 148 -8.23 6.96 -8.94
CA TRP A 148 -7.82 5.87 -8.05
C TRP A 148 -8.06 6.17 -6.57
N LYS A 149 -7.93 7.43 -6.14
CA LYS A 149 -8.38 7.87 -4.80
C LYS A 149 -9.87 7.64 -4.60
N ASP A 150 -10.71 7.89 -5.60
CA ASP A 150 -12.15 7.64 -5.49
C ASP A 150 -12.43 6.16 -5.19
N TYR A 151 -11.71 5.24 -5.84
CA TYR A 151 -11.82 3.81 -5.57
C TYR A 151 -11.43 3.48 -4.13
N VAL A 152 -10.32 4.04 -3.61
CA VAL A 152 -9.91 3.85 -2.21
C VAL A 152 -10.97 4.40 -1.24
N ALA A 153 -11.45 5.63 -1.45
CA ALA A 153 -12.45 6.28 -0.60
C ALA A 153 -13.79 5.52 -0.56
N THR A 154 -14.11 4.81 -1.63
CA THR A 154 -15.34 4.02 -1.77
C THR A 154 -15.15 2.52 -1.54
N ARG A 155 -14.02 2.11 -0.97
CA ARG A 155 -13.67 0.70 -0.70
C ARG A 155 -13.60 -0.19 -1.94
N GLY A 156 -13.51 0.40 -3.13
CA GLY A 156 -13.22 -0.31 -4.39
C GLY A 156 -14.19 -0.02 -5.54
N HIS A 157 -15.32 0.68 -5.33
CA HIS A 157 -16.33 0.81 -6.39
C HIS A 157 -16.22 2.06 -7.26
N GLY A 158 -15.71 3.19 -6.75
CA GLY A 158 -15.49 4.45 -7.50
C GLY A 158 -16.75 5.00 -8.19
N GLY A 159 -17.91 4.68 -7.63
CA GLY A 159 -19.24 4.98 -8.20
C GLY A 159 -19.65 4.13 -9.42
N ASN A 160 -18.87 3.12 -9.82
CA ASN A 160 -19.26 2.22 -10.90
C ASN A 160 -20.34 1.24 -10.43
N VAL A 161 -21.43 1.12 -11.20
CA VAL A 161 -22.61 0.34 -10.82
C VAL A 161 -22.32 -1.15 -10.63
N GLU A 162 -21.52 -1.79 -11.50
CA GLU A 162 -21.24 -3.23 -11.37
C GLU A 162 -20.30 -3.49 -10.18
N LEU A 163 -19.32 -2.61 -9.95
CA LEU A 163 -18.47 -2.71 -8.76
C LEU A 163 -19.27 -2.44 -7.47
N VAL A 164 -20.22 -1.51 -7.47
CA VAL A 164 -21.15 -1.28 -6.35
C VAL A 164 -21.94 -2.54 -6.03
N LYS A 165 -22.45 -3.26 -7.05
CA LYS A 165 -23.18 -4.51 -6.85
C LYS A 165 -22.30 -5.59 -6.19
N LEU A 166 -21.05 -5.72 -6.64
CA LEU A 166 -20.10 -6.66 -6.01
C LEU A 166 -19.89 -6.32 -4.53
N LEU A 167 -19.69 -5.04 -4.22
CA LEU A 167 -19.47 -4.59 -2.84
C LEU A 167 -20.73 -4.61 -1.97
N ALA A 168 -21.92 -4.55 -2.58
CA ALA A 168 -23.18 -4.77 -1.87
C ALA A 168 -23.37 -6.23 -1.48
N ALA A 169 -22.83 -7.17 -2.26
CA ALA A 169 -22.87 -8.61 -1.95
C ALA A 169 -21.77 -9.02 -0.96
N ASP A 170 -20.55 -8.51 -1.10
CA ASP A 170 -19.44 -8.65 -0.14
C ASP A 170 -18.77 -7.29 0.06
N ALA A 171 -18.97 -6.68 1.24
CA ALA A 171 -18.40 -5.38 1.57
C ALA A 171 -16.85 -5.32 1.53
N GLN A 172 -16.19 -6.47 1.54
CA GLN A 172 -14.74 -6.62 1.45
C GLN A 172 -14.28 -7.10 0.07
N HIS A 173 -15.18 -7.22 -0.93
CA HIS A 173 -14.86 -7.73 -2.27
C HIS A 173 -13.74 -6.96 -2.95
N GLY A 174 -13.60 -5.66 -2.64
CA GLY A 174 -12.54 -4.80 -3.15
C GLY A 174 -11.12 -5.33 -2.92
N ARG A 175 -10.90 -6.19 -1.92
CA ARG A 175 -9.60 -6.85 -1.67
C ARG A 175 -9.11 -7.70 -2.85
N HIS A 176 -10.02 -8.13 -3.73
CA HIS A 176 -9.72 -8.93 -4.91
C HIS A 176 -9.36 -8.08 -6.13
N PHE A 177 -9.42 -6.75 -6.03
CA PHE A 177 -9.13 -5.87 -7.16
C PHE A 177 -7.64 -5.63 -7.34
N GLN A 178 -7.21 -5.67 -8.61
CA GLN A 178 -5.88 -5.30 -9.06
C GLN A 178 -5.99 -4.22 -10.13
N PHE A 179 -5.18 -3.17 -10.01
CA PHE A 179 -5.18 -1.96 -10.81
C PHE A 179 -3.95 -1.92 -11.71
N THR A 180 -4.15 -1.60 -12.99
CA THR A 180 -3.09 -1.51 -14.00
C THR A 180 -3.40 -0.37 -14.97
N VAL A 181 -2.39 0.34 -15.46
CA VAL A 181 -2.55 1.32 -16.54
C VAL A 181 -2.39 0.60 -17.88
N LEU A 182 -3.34 0.81 -18.80
CA LEU A 182 -3.28 0.25 -20.15
C LEU A 182 -2.70 1.23 -21.17
N MET A 183 -2.94 2.53 -20.96
CA MET A 183 -2.48 3.58 -21.86
C MET A 183 -2.42 4.91 -21.12
N THR A 184 -1.30 5.61 -21.27
CA THR A 184 -1.16 7.01 -20.88
C THR A 184 -1.70 7.92 -21.98
N LEU A 185 -2.33 9.03 -21.58
CA LEU A 185 -2.91 10.03 -22.45
C LEU A 185 -2.49 11.44 -21.99
N PRO A 186 -2.29 12.39 -22.92
CA PRO A 186 -2.05 13.79 -22.55
C PRO A 186 -3.24 14.37 -21.78
N LYS A 187 -2.98 15.19 -20.76
CA LYS A 187 -4.05 15.90 -20.02
C LYS A 187 -4.78 16.94 -20.86
N THR A 188 -4.22 17.34 -22.00
CA THR A 188 -4.84 18.25 -22.97
C THR A 188 -5.89 17.57 -23.85
N MET A 189 -5.94 16.23 -23.85
CA MET A 189 -6.89 15.46 -24.63
C MET A 189 -8.32 15.68 -24.11
N THR A 190 -9.26 15.91 -25.02
CA THR A 190 -10.64 16.21 -24.64
C THR A 190 -11.35 14.97 -24.09
N ARG A 191 -12.36 15.18 -23.24
CA ARG A 191 -13.14 14.09 -22.65
C ARG A 191 -13.73 13.12 -23.70
N PRO A 192 -14.31 13.58 -24.82
CA PRO A 192 -14.81 12.67 -25.85
C PRO A 192 -13.72 11.78 -26.46
N GLU A 193 -12.52 12.32 -26.66
CA GLU A 193 -11.39 11.56 -27.20
C GLU A 193 -10.89 10.52 -26.21
N VAL A 194 -10.83 10.85 -24.92
CA VAL A 194 -10.47 9.90 -23.85
C VAL A 194 -11.50 8.76 -23.78
N ILE A 195 -12.80 9.09 -23.81
CA ILE A 195 -13.88 8.09 -23.84
C ILE A 195 -13.76 7.19 -25.07
N LYS A 196 -13.39 7.74 -26.23
CA LYS A 196 -13.14 6.94 -27.44
C LYS A 196 -12.01 5.93 -27.24
N ARG A 197 -10.93 6.30 -26.54
CA ARG A 197 -9.84 5.36 -26.20
C ARG A 197 -10.29 4.29 -25.22
N GLU A 198 -11.04 4.67 -24.18
CA GLU A 198 -11.65 3.75 -23.22
C GLU A 198 -12.52 2.71 -23.95
N TYR A 199 -13.42 3.16 -24.82
CA TYR A 199 -14.30 2.30 -25.61
C TYR A 199 -13.51 1.33 -26.50
N LEU A 200 -12.42 1.79 -27.12
CA LEU A 200 -11.57 0.93 -27.93
C LEU A 200 -10.98 -0.23 -27.10
N PHE A 201 -10.52 0.03 -25.88
CA PHE A 201 -10.05 -1.02 -24.97
C PHE A 201 -11.18 -1.93 -24.51
N MET A 202 -12.36 -1.37 -24.21
CA MET A 202 -13.53 -2.18 -23.87
C MET A 202 -13.88 -3.19 -24.97
N LYS A 203 -13.82 -2.74 -26.24
CA LYS A 203 -14.06 -3.57 -27.42
C LYS A 203 -12.97 -4.64 -27.59
N LYS A 204 -11.70 -4.26 -27.49
CA LYS A 204 -10.56 -5.17 -27.66
C LYS A 204 -10.53 -6.28 -26.61
N LEU A 205 -10.86 -5.95 -25.36
CA LEU A 205 -10.80 -6.87 -24.22
C LEU A 205 -12.15 -7.52 -23.89
N GLY A 206 -13.21 -7.21 -24.65
CA GLY A 206 -14.53 -7.81 -24.43
C GLY A 206 -15.17 -7.50 -23.07
N SER A 207 -14.73 -6.45 -22.39
CA SER A 207 -15.13 -6.14 -21.00
C SER A 207 -16.63 -5.84 -20.80
N ARG A 208 -17.37 -5.50 -21.86
CA ARG A 208 -18.84 -5.37 -21.81
C ARG A 208 -19.55 -6.72 -21.95
N ALA A 209 -18.97 -7.65 -22.71
CA ALA A 209 -19.56 -8.96 -22.94
C ALA A 209 -19.29 -9.90 -21.75
N HIS A 210 -18.06 -9.87 -21.24
CA HIS A 210 -17.55 -10.84 -20.26
C HIS A 210 -16.97 -10.21 -18.99
N GLY A 211 -16.94 -8.87 -18.90
CA GLY A 211 -16.33 -8.15 -17.78
C GLY A 211 -17.33 -7.41 -16.89
N LEU A 212 -16.85 -6.34 -16.27
CA LEU A 212 -17.54 -5.50 -15.29
C LEU A 212 -17.93 -4.14 -15.86
N ASN A 213 -17.71 -3.90 -17.16
CA ASN A 213 -18.30 -2.75 -17.83
C ASN A 213 -19.76 -3.06 -18.16
N GLN A 214 -20.66 -2.13 -17.83
CA GLN A 214 -22.07 -2.30 -18.16
C GLN A 214 -22.26 -2.54 -19.66
N LYS A 215 -23.16 -3.49 -19.97
CA LYS A 215 -23.70 -3.64 -21.31
C LYS A 215 -24.51 -2.39 -21.62
N ALA A 216 -24.28 -1.77 -22.78
CA ALA A 216 -25.17 -0.73 -23.24
C ALA A 216 -26.56 -1.37 -23.45
N SER A 217 -27.60 -0.79 -22.86
CA SER A 217 -28.97 -1.29 -22.93
C SER A 217 -29.63 -1.17 -24.32
N HIS A 218 -28.85 -0.90 -25.38
CA HIS A 218 -29.33 -0.61 -26.73
C HIS A 218 -28.51 -1.37 -27.77
N GLU A 219 -28.59 -2.71 -27.74
CA GLU A 219 -28.26 -3.58 -28.88
C GLU A 219 -29.25 -4.75 -28.91
N GLN A 220 -30.55 -4.41 -29.05
CA GLN A 220 -31.60 -5.29 -29.56
C GLN A 220 -32.31 -4.58 -30.71
#